data_AF-A0A371XU00-F1
#
_entry.id   AF-A0A371XU00-F1
#
_cell.length_a   1.000
_cell.length_b   1.000
_cell.length_c   1.000
_cell.angle_alpha   90.00
_cell.angle_beta   90.00
_cell.angle_gamma   90.00
#
_symmetry.space_group_name_H-M   'P 1'
#
loop_
_entity.id
_entity.type
_entity.pdbx_description
1 polymer ?
#
loop_
_entity_poly.entity_id
_entity_poly.type
_entity_poly.pdbx_seq_one_letter_code
_entity_poly.pdbx_strand_id
1 'polypeptide(L)' 'MQHGEGAFVAHAGTDVYGPGKVLGVDGESRRVRFVYFVATIAARDLRPASESEEVWVRAWLRERAQRYGGQW' A
#
# COMPACT_ATOMS: atom_id res chain seq x y z
N MET A 1 -16.62 1.65 -2.68
CA MET A 1 -15.67 1.73 -1.55
C MET A 1 -14.42 2.44 -2.01
N GLN A 2 -13.97 3.48 -1.30
CA GLN A 2 -12.73 4.19 -1.60
C GLN A 2 -11.53 3.22 -1.44
N HIS A 3 -10.56 3.19 -2.36
CA HIS A 3 -9.34 2.35 -2.28
C HIS A 3 -9.61 0.85 -2.04
N GLY A 4 -10.07 0.15 -3.08
CA GLY A 4 -10.31 -1.29 -3.04
C GLY A 4 -9.02 -2.14 -2.96
N GLU A 5 -9.18 -3.46 -2.80
CA GLU A 5 -8.04 -4.38 -2.87
C GLU A 5 -7.26 -4.23 -4.16
N GLY A 6 -5.93 -4.26 -4.05
CA GLY A 6 -5.02 -4.04 -5.17
C GLY A 6 -4.74 -2.58 -5.51
N ALA A 7 -5.48 -1.63 -4.96
CA ALA A 7 -5.22 -0.20 -5.17
C ALA A 7 -3.86 0.22 -4.58
N PHE A 8 -3.20 1.16 -5.26
CA PHE A 8 -1.98 1.80 -4.77
C PHE A 8 -2.34 3.09 -4.03
N VAL A 9 -1.83 3.22 -2.81
CA VAL A 9 -2.20 4.30 -1.89
C VAL A 9 -0.99 4.83 -1.14
N ALA A 10 -1.13 6.03 -0.58
CA ALA A 10 -0.24 6.58 0.43
C ALA A 10 -1.07 7.16 1.57
N HIS A 11 -0.46 7.31 2.75
CA HIS A 11 -1.13 7.99 3.87
C HIS A 11 -1.30 9.49 3.53
N ALA A 12 -2.49 10.04 3.79
CA ALA A 12 -2.84 11.40 3.40
C ALA A 12 -2.20 12.46 4.31
N GLY A 13 -1.97 12.14 5.58
CA GLY A 13 -1.42 13.07 6.58
C GLY A 13 0.06 12.87 6.95
N THR A 14 0.76 11.90 6.36
CA THR A 14 2.19 11.66 6.64
C THR A 14 2.82 10.81 5.54
N ASP A 15 4.13 10.96 5.34
CA ASP A 15 4.97 10.19 4.42
C ASP A 15 5.72 9.04 5.10
N VAL A 16 5.69 8.94 6.44
CA VAL A 16 6.45 7.96 7.23
C VAL A 16 6.17 6.51 6.82
N TYR A 17 4.95 6.22 6.37
CA TYR A 17 4.58 4.89 5.89
C TYR A 17 5.20 4.57 4.53
N GLY A 18 5.48 5.58 3.71
CA GLY A 18 5.68 5.44 2.27
C GLY A 18 4.39 5.08 1.54
N PRO A 19 4.45 4.88 0.20
CA PRO A 19 3.34 4.35 -0.57
C PRO A 19 3.21 2.83 -0.38
N GLY A 20 2.06 2.30 -0.76
CA GLY A 20 1.74 0.89 -0.55
C GLY A 20 0.62 0.38 -1.43
N LYS A 21 0.31 -0.91 -1.26
CA LYS A 21 -0.76 -1.61 -1.97
C LYS A 21 -1.79 -2.16 -0.98
N VAL A 22 -3.07 -1.92 -1.23
CA VAL A 22 -4.16 -2.49 -0.42
C VAL A 22 -4.19 -4.01 -0.60
N LEU A 23 -4.08 -4.74 0.51
CA LEU A 23 -4.16 -6.20 0.58
C LEU A 23 -5.56 -6.70 0.89
N GLY A 24 -6.35 -5.93 1.64
CA GLY A 24 -7.66 -6.33 2.13
C GLY A 24 -8.53 -5.14 2.52
N VAL A 25 -9.84 -5.29 2.40
CA VAL A 25 -10.83 -4.29 2.82
C VAL A 25 -11.72 -4.86 3.91
N ASP A 26 -11.84 -4.15 5.03
CA ASP A 26 -12.71 -4.48 6.15
C ASP A 26 -13.52 -3.25 6.57
N GLY A 27 -14.74 -3.13 6.04
CA GLY A 27 -15.59 -1.95 6.21
C GLY A 27 -14.88 -0.66 5.78
N GLU A 28 -14.63 0.23 6.75
CA GLU A 28 -13.92 1.50 6.55
C GLU A 28 -12.40 1.38 6.63
N SER A 29 -11.87 0.20 6.94
CA SER A 29 -10.43 -0.06 7.11
C SER A 29 -9.81 -0.75 5.90
N ARG A 30 -8.57 -0.36 5.55
CA ARG A 30 -7.76 -0.97 4.49
C ARG A 30 -6.53 -1.56 5.14
N ARG A 31 -6.31 -2.87 4.96
CA ARG A 31 -5.02 -3.48 5.28
C ARG A 31 -4.08 -3.19 4.13
N VAL A 32 -3.02 -2.43 4.36
CA VAL A 32 -2.11 -1.95 3.32
C VAL A 32 -0.70 -2.50 3.57
N ARG A 33 -0.06 -3.01 2.50
CA ARG A 33 1.39 -3.27 2.47
C ARG A 33 2.08 -2.00 2.01
N PHE A 34 2.57 -1.23 2.95
CA PHE A 34 3.49 -0.15 2.67
C PHE A 34 4.91 -0.68 2.49
N VAL A 35 5.78 0.15 1.91
CA VAL A 35 7.21 -0.16 1.73
C VAL A 35 7.88 -0.49 3.07
N TYR A 36 7.53 0.23 4.14
CA TYR A 36 8.16 0.04 5.46
C TYR A 36 7.35 -0.82 6.43
N PHE A 37 6.02 -0.86 6.29
CA PHE A 37 5.13 -1.50 7.27
C PHE A 37 3.94 -2.22 6.62
N VAL A 38 3.29 -3.10 7.37
CA VAL A 38 1.90 -3.50 7.09
C VAL A 38 1.04 -2.85 8.16
N ALA A 39 0.01 -2.10 7.76
CA ALA A 39 -0.87 -1.41 8.68
C ALA A 39 -2.32 -1.45 8.21
N THR A 40 -3.24 -1.37 9.17
CA THR A 40 -4.67 -1.20 8.92
C THR A 40 -5.00 0.29 9.11
N ILE A 41 -5.41 0.96 8.04
CA ILE A 41 -5.64 2.41 8.01
C ILE A 41 -7.08 2.68 7.56
N ALA A 42 -7.74 3.70 8.12
CA ALA A 42 -9.06 4.09 7.65
C ALA A 42 -8.99 4.64 6.22
N ALA A 43 -9.97 4.35 5.38
CA ALA A 43 -9.98 4.75 3.97
C ALA A 43 -9.81 6.26 3.77
N ARG A 44 -10.44 7.05 4.66
CA ARG A 44 -10.39 8.51 4.67
C ARG A 44 -8.99 9.08 4.92
N ASP A 45 -8.11 8.32 5.57
CA ASP A 45 -6.73 8.72 5.88
C ASP A 45 -5.75 8.29 4.77
N LEU A 46 -6.27 7.72 3.67
CA LEU A 46 -5.51 7.31 2.49
C LEU A 46 -5.84 8.20 1.30
N ARG A 47 -4.81 8.49 0.51
CA ARG A 47 -4.94 9.09 -0.84
C ARG A 47 -4.48 8.08 -1.90
N PRO A 48 -4.92 8.23 -3.16
CA PRO A 48 -4.30 7.52 -4.26
C PRO A 48 -2.79 7.78 -4.28
N ALA A 49 -2.01 6.74 -4.57
CA ALA A 49 -0.61 6.92 -4.90
C ALA A 49 -0.49 7.73 -6.20
N SER A 50 0.55 8.54 -6.33
CA SER A 50 0.93 9.12 -7.63
C SER A 50 1.41 8.01 -8.58
N GLU A 51 1.50 8.31 -9.87
CA GLU A 51 2.07 7.37 -10.85
C GLU A 51 3.51 6.97 -10.50
N SER A 52 4.33 7.90 -10.02
CA SER A 52 5.71 7.62 -9.61
C SER A 52 5.78 6.73 -8.37
N GLU A 53 4.90 6.96 -7.39
CA GLU A 53 4.77 6.11 -6.20
C GLU A 53 4.30 4.70 -6.59
N GLU A 54 3.33 4.57 -7.49
CA GLU A 54 2.87 3.27 -7.97
C GLU A 54 4.00 2.49 -8.68
N VAL A 55 4.74 3.14 -9.58
CA VAL A 55 5.89 2.52 -10.26
C VAL A 55 6.92 2.03 -9.24
N TRP A 56 7.21 2.85 -8.22
CA TRP A 56 8.12 2.47 -7.15
C TRP A 56 7.63 1.25 -6.36
N VAL A 57 6.38 1.25 -5.90
CA VAL A 57 5.80 0.13 -5.14
C VAL A 57 5.82 -1.15 -5.98
N ARG A 58 5.50 -1.07 -7.27
CA ARG A 58 5.55 -2.24 -8.18
C ARG A 58 6.96 -2.81 -8.31
N ALA A 59 7.96 -1.95 -8.50
CA ALA A 59 9.36 -2.37 -8.59
C ALA A 59 9.82 -3.04 -7.29
N TRP A 60 9.50 -2.42 -6.16
CA TRP A 60 9.83 -2.94 -4.85
C TRP A 60 9.13 -4.28 -4.54
N LEU A 61 7.84 -4.43 -4.85
CA LEU A 61 7.13 -5.71 -4.70
C LEU A 61 7.77 -6.82 -5.54
N ARG A 62 8.22 -6.51 -6.77
CA ARG A 62 8.88 -7.47 -7.65
C ARG A 62 10.23 -7.91 -7.08
N GLU A 63 11.06 -6.97 -6.62
CA GLU A 63 12.35 -7.27 -5.98
C GLU A 63 12.15 -8.20 -4.77
N ARG A 64 11.17 -7.90 -3.93
CA ARG A 64 10.89 -8.67 -2.72
C ARG A 64 10.33 -10.06 -3.03
N ALA A 65 9.47 -10.19 -4.03
CA ALA A 65 9.01 -11.49 -4.51
C ALA A 65 10.16 -12.36 -5.04
N GLN A 66 11.11 -11.76 -5.76
CA GLN A 66 12.31 -12.47 -6.24
C GLN A 66 13.21 -12.91 -5.08
N ARG A 67 13.37 -12.06 -4.06
CA ARG A 67 14.27 -12.33 -2.93
C ARG A 67 13.70 -13.30 -1.90
N TYR A 68 12.39 -13.26 -1.66
CA TYR A 68 11.75 -13.98 -0.54
C TYR A 68 10.63 -14.92 -0.98
N GLY A 69 10.43 -15.15 -2.29
CA GLY A 69 9.43 -16.09 -2.80
C GLY A 69 7.98 -15.73 -2.44
N GLY A 70 7.71 -14.47 -2.10
CA GLY A 70 6.37 -14.03 -1.67
C GLY A 70 6.03 -14.25 -0.20
N GLN A 71 6.97 -14.75 0.62
CA GLN A 71 6.81 -14.88 2.07
C GLN A 71 7.56 -13.77 2.83
N TRP A 72 6.97 -12.58 2.95
CA TRP A 72 7.59 -11.40 3.59
C TRP A 72 6.60 -10.26 3.86
#